data_AF-A0A970WR79-F1
#
_entry.id   AF-A0A970WR79-F1
#
_cell.length_a   1.000
_cell.length_b   1.000
_cell.length_c   1.000
_cell.angle_alpha   90.00
_cell.angle_beta   90.00
_cell.angle_gamma   90.00
#
_symmetry.space_group_name_H-M   'P 1'
#
loop_
_entity.id
_entity.type
_entity.pdbx_description
1 polymer ?
#
loop_
_entity_poly.entity_id
_entity_poly.type
_entity_poly.pdbx_seq_one_letter_code
_entity_poly.pdbx_strand_id
1 'polypeptide(L)'
;MSHRPIEATEYVLGHSLTCRQWRGYAIAMVRDAVLMLPENPVAADQADDWRRRLAERLKDRVRQQRVGNPVVVFILLNVVVPIVVRLVIEWWLNREGAQSGASPQARPS
;
A
#
# COMPACT_ATOMS: atom_id res chain seq x y z
N MET A 1 -10.65 -2.41 -16.40
CA MET A 1 -9.54 -1.63 -15.80
C MET A 1 -9.15 -2.32 -14.50
N SER A 2 -7.88 -2.31 -14.09
CA SER A 2 -7.49 -2.98 -12.83
C SER A 2 -7.96 -2.15 -11.63
N HIS A 3 -8.86 -2.69 -10.81
CA HIS A 3 -9.44 -2.00 -9.63
C HIS A 3 -8.49 -1.97 -8.43
N ARG A 4 -7.38 -2.73 -8.48
CA ARG A 4 -6.33 -2.83 -7.45
C ARG A 4 -5.91 -1.49 -6.82
N PRO A 5 -5.64 -0.40 -7.57
CA PRO A 5 -5.19 0.85 -6.96
C PRO A 5 -6.29 1.58 -6.18
N ILE A 6 -7.57 1.31 -6.48
CA ILE A 6 -8.73 1.85 -5.76
C ILE A 6 -8.92 1.06 -4.47
N GLU A 7 -9.01 -0.27 -4.56
CA GLU A 7 -9.12 -1.19 -3.40
C GLU A 7 -8.02 -0.94 -2.36
N ALA A 8 -6.76 -0.87 -2.79
CA ALA A 8 -5.63 -0.59 -1.91
C ALA A 8 -5.69 0.82 -1.30
N THR A 9 -6.20 1.81 -2.04
CA THR A 9 -6.39 3.18 -1.54
C THR A 9 -7.45 3.20 -0.44
N GLU A 10 -8.57 2.52 -0.66
CA GLU A 10 -9.66 2.41 0.32
C GLU A 10 -9.19 1.68 1.58
N TYR A 11 -8.45 0.57 1.44
CA TYR A 11 -7.83 -0.13 2.55
C TYR A 11 -6.90 0.80 3.36
N VAL A 12 -5.94 1.45 2.71
CA VAL A 12 -4.93 2.30 3.38
C VAL A 12 -5.57 3.50 4.08
N LEU A 13 -6.58 4.13 3.48
CA LEU A 13 -7.29 5.26 4.08
C LEU A 13 -8.25 4.82 5.21
N GLY A 14 -8.85 3.64 5.12
CA GLY A 14 -9.64 3.05 6.21
C GLY A 14 -8.79 2.77 7.45
N HIS A 15 -7.61 2.16 7.25
CA HIS A 15 -6.74 1.67 8.33
C HIS A 15 -5.78 2.71 8.92
N SER A 16 -5.70 3.95 8.39
CA SER A 16 -4.80 4.98 8.91
C SER A 16 -5.38 6.40 8.92
N LEU A 17 -5.45 6.99 10.12
CA LEU A 17 -5.76 8.41 10.33
C LEU A 17 -4.69 9.31 9.67
N THR A 18 -3.42 8.96 9.77
CA THR A 18 -2.32 9.74 9.15
C THR A 18 -2.45 9.75 7.63
N CYS A 19 -2.79 8.62 7.00
CA CYS A 19 -3.01 8.58 5.56
C CYS A 19 -4.25 9.38 5.14
N ARG A 20 -5.28 9.48 6.00
CA ARG A 20 -6.43 10.38 5.78
C ARG A 20 -6.05 11.86 5.90
N GLN A 21 -5.23 12.25 6.86
CA GLN A 21 -4.73 13.63 7.00
C GLN A 21 -3.87 14.02 5.78
N TRP A 22 -3.04 13.09 5.28
CA TRP A 22 -2.16 13.29 4.13
C TRP A 22 -2.72 12.75 2.81
N ARG A 23 -4.06 12.72 2.66
CA ARG A 23 -4.79 11.96 1.62
C ARG A 23 -4.24 12.13 0.19
N GLY A 24 -3.95 13.36 -0.25
CA GLY A 24 -3.44 13.59 -1.61
C GLY A 24 -2.11 12.87 -1.87
N TYR A 25 -1.17 12.97 -0.93
CA TYR A 25 0.13 12.28 -1.01
C TYR A 25 -0.03 10.77 -0.83
N ALA A 26 -0.84 10.33 0.13
CA ALA A 26 -1.08 8.91 0.39
C ALA A 26 -1.65 8.20 -0.84
N ILE A 27 -2.67 8.77 -1.51
CA ILE A 27 -3.25 8.20 -2.75
C ILE A 27 -2.19 8.07 -3.85
N ALA A 28 -1.36 9.10 -4.04
CA ALA A 28 -0.29 9.06 -5.05
C ALA A 28 0.75 7.97 -4.74
N MET A 29 1.14 7.82 -3.48
CA MET A 29 2.08 6.78 -3.04
C MET A 29 1.49 5.37 -3.17
N VAL A 30 0.24 5.16 -2.77
CA VAL A 30 -0.44 3.86 -2.89
C VAL A 30 -0.54 3.43 -4.35
N ARG A 31 -0.91 4.34 -5.25
CA ARG A 31 -0.98 4.05 -6.69
C ARG A 31 0.37 3.58 -7.25
N ASP A 32 1.46 4.28 -6.95
CA ASP A 32 2.80 3.86 -7.39
C ASP A 32 3.22 2.52 -6.79
N ALA A 33 2.94 2.30 -5.51
CA ALA A 33 3.29 1.05 -4.84
C ALA A 33 2.54 -0.15 -5.44
N VAL A 34 1.23 -0.02 -5.69
CA VAL A 34 0.41 -1.07 -6.32
C VAL A 34 0.84 -1.35 -7.77
N LEU A 35 1.26 -0.32 -8.52
CA LEU A 35 1.77 -0.50 -9.89
C LEU A 35 3.14 -1.19 -9.95
N MET A 36 3.92 -1.18 -8.87
CA MET A 36 5.17 -1.94 -8.77
C MET A 36 4.98 -3.38 -8.29
N LEU A 37 3.89 -3.67 -7.58
CA LEU A 37 3.66 -4.99 -7.00
C LEU A 37 3.17 -6.01 -8.05
N PRO A 38 3.67 -7.26 -8.00
CA PRO A 38 3.12 -8.36 -8.78
C PRO A 38 1.61 -8.51 -8.60
N GLU A 39 0.93 -9.10 -9.59
CA GLU A 39 -0.53 -9.27 -9.55
C GLU A 39 -0.99 -10.20 -8.42
N ASN A 40 -0.30 -11.32 -8.28
CA ASN A 40 -0.46 -12.27 -7.18
C ASN A 40 0.49 -11.89 -6.02
N PRO A 41 0.18 -12.29 -4.78
CA PRO A 41 1.13 -12.17 -3.68
C PRO A 41 2.38 -13.02 -3.93
N VAL A 42 3.45 -12.72 -3.20
CA VAL A 42 4.60 -13.62 -3.06
C VAL A 42 4.58 -14.22 -1.66
N ALA A 43 5.31 -15.33 -1.48
CA ALA A 43 5.52 -15.92 -0.18
C ALA A 43 6.09 -14.91 0.84
N ALA A 44 5.75 -15.08 2.12
CA ALA A 44 6.00 -14.08 3.16
C ALA A 44 7.49 -13.75 3.37
N ASP A 45 8.39 -14.68 3.04
CA ASP A 45 9.85 -14.50 3.04
C ASP A 45 10.33 -13.45 2.03
N GLN A 46 9.66 -13.35 0.87
CA GLN A 46 9.95 -12.36 -0.17
C GLN A 46 9.27 -11.00 0.09
N ALA A 47 8.32 -10.92 1.02
CA ALA A 47 7.58 -9.69 1.29
C ALA A 47 8.47 -8.57 1.87
N ASP A 48 9.53 -8.90 2.60
CA ASP A 48 10.46 -7.91 3.17
C ASP A 48 11.36 -7.25 2.11
N ASP A 49 11.75 -7.97 1.06
CA ASP A 49 12.43 -7.37 -0.09
C ASP A 49 11.50 -6.41 -0.85
N TRP A 50 10.21 -6.74 -1.00
CA TRP A 50 9.22 -5.83 -1.57
C TRP A 50 8.98 -4.61 -0.69
N ARG A 51 8.93 -4.76 0.65
CA ARG A 51 8.87 -3.63 1.60
C ARG A 51 10.06 -2.69 1.41
N ARG A 52 11.29 -3.21 1.30
CA ARG A 52 12.49 -2.39 1.07
C ARG A 52 12.41 -1.63 -0.25
N ARG A 53 12.12 -2.33 -1.36
CA ARG A 53 12.00 -1.73 -2.71
C ARG A 53 10.92 -0.65 -2.79
N LEU A 54 9.74 -0.89 -2.20
CA LEU A 54 8.67 0.11 -2.13
C LEU A 54 9.06 1.33 -1.29
N ALA A 55 9.69 1.11 -0.13
CA ALA A 55 10.14 2.20 0.72
C ALA A 55 11.18 3.09 0.03
N GLU A 56 12.15 2.50 -0.67
CA GLU A 56 13.14 3.23 -1.46
C GLU A 56 12.48 4.04 -2.58
N ARG A 57 11.64 3.40 -3.41
CA ARG A 57 10.91 4.08 -4.50
C ARG A 57 10.10 5.27 -4.00
N LEU A 58 9.33 5.09 -2.94
CA LEU A 58 8.44 6.13 -2.43
C LEU A 58 9.23 7.28 -1.78
N LYS A 59 10.34 6.98 -1.08
CA LYS A 59 11.27 8.02 -0.58
C LYS A 59 11.86 8.84 -1.74
N ASP A 60 12.28 8.18 -2.81
CA ASP A 60 12.82 8.88 -3.98
C ASP A 60 11.77 9.69 -4.71
N ARG A 61 10.50 9.23 -4.78
CA ARG A 61 9.40 10.06 -5.29
C ARG A 61 9.20 11.32 -4.46
N VAL A 62 9.22 11.21 -3.13
CA VAL A 62 9.09 12.37 -2.23
C VAL A 62 10.25 13.35 -2.42
N ARG A 63 11.48 12.86 -2.58
CA ARG A 63 12.67 13.69 -2.86
C ARG A 63 12.62 14.38 -4.22
N GLN A 64 12.04 13.72 -5.23
CA GLN A 64 11.88 14.26 -6.59
C GLN A 64 10.73 15.28 -6.70
N GLN A 65 9.73 15.20 -5.83
CA GLN A 65 8.67 16.20 -5.77
C GLN A 65 9.22 17.54 -5.25
N ARG A 66 8.91 18.64 -5.95
CA ARG A 66 9.21 20.01 -5.51
C ARG A 66 8.28 20.46 -4.38
N VAL A 67 8.34 19.77 -3.24
CA VAL A 67 7.67 20.17 -2.00
C VAL A 67 8.50 21.29 -1.37
N GLY A 68 8.04 22.54 -1.49
CA GLY A 68 8.78 23.72 -1.02
C GLY A 68 8.97 23.84 0.50
N ASN A 69 8.41 22.93 1.29
CA ASN A 69 8.51 22.94 2.75
C ASN A 69 9.29 21.70 3.26
N PRO A 70 10.47 21.86 3.88
CA PRO A 70 11.30 20.74 4.35
C PRO A 70 10.65 19.94 5.50
N VAL A 71 9.78 20.57 6.32
CA VAL A 71 9.03 19.88 7.38
C VAL A 71 8.03 18.89 6.77
N VAL A 72 7.37 19.27 5.67
CA VAL A 72 6.47 18.37 4.94
C VAL A 72 7.25 17.19 4.36
N VAL A 73 8.41 17.44 3.73
CA VAL A 73 9.30 16.38 3.23
C VAL A 73 9.70 15.42 4.36
N PHE A 74 10.08 15.94 5.54
CA PHE A 74 10.42 15.13 6.70
C PHE A 74 9.26 14.23 7.16
N ILE A 75 8.04 14.77 7.26
CA ILE A 75 6.85 14.00 7.65
C ILE A 75 6.51 12.95 6.60
N LEU A 76 6.59 13.28 5.31
CA LEU A 76 6.35 12.33 4.23
C LEU A 76 7.34 11.16 4.27
N LEU A 77 8.64 11.43 4.39
CA LEU A 77 9.69 10.41 4.39
C LEU A 77 9.69 9.49 5.62
N ASN A 78 9.43 10.06 6.82
CA ASN A 78 9.60 9.33 8.09
C ASN A 78 8.28 8.81 8.68
N VAL A 79 7.13 9.37 8.28
CA VAL A 79 5.82 8.98 8.84
C VAL A 79 4.91 8.40 7.75
N VAL A 80 4.67 9.13 6.67
CA VAL A 80 3.66 8.70 5.67
C VAL A 80 4.16 7.51 4.85
N VAL A 81 5.40 7.54 4.34
CA VAL A 81 5.95 6.44 3.54
C VAL A 81 5.98 5.10 4.29
N PRO A 82 6.51 4.99 5.52
CA PRO A 82 6.49 3.72 6.27
C PRO A 82 5.07 3.17 6.49
N ILE A 83 4.10 4.03 6.79
CA ILE A 83 2.70 3.62 6.98
C ILE A 83 2.10 3.11 5.67
N VAL A 84 2.32 3.81 4.55
CA VAL A 84 1.84 3.39 3.23
C VAL A 84 2.47 2.05 2.81
N VAL A 85 3.79 1.89 2.96
CA VAL A 85 4.48 0.62 2.61
C VAL A 85 3.93 -0.54 3.44
N ARG A 86 3.77 -0.37 4.75
CA ARG A 86 3.20 -1.39 5.64
C ARG A 86 1.81 -1.81 5.18
N LEU A 87 0.89 -0.84 5.03
CA LEU A 87 -0.51 -1.13 4.72
C LEU A 87 -0.73 -1.64 3.30
N VAL A 88 0.07 -1.21 2.32
CA VAL A 88 -0.01 -1.73 0.95
C VAL A 88 0.49 -3.18 0.86
N ILE A 89 1.56 -3.53 1.58
CA ILE A 89 2.05 -4.92 1.64
C ILE A 89 1.09 -5.81 2.43
N GLU A 90 0.54 -5.32 3.53
CA GLU A 90 -0.49 -6.01 4.33
C GLU A 90 -1.74 -6.30 3.48
N TRP A 91 -2.27 -5.28 2.79
CA TRP A 91 -3.36 -5.45 1.82
C TRP A 91 -3.02 -6.48 0.74
N TRP A 92 -1.83 -6.40 0.16
CA TRP A 92 -1.41 -7.26 -0.94
C TRP A 92 -1.31 -8.73 -0.52
N LEU A 93 -0.67 -9.04 0.61
CA LEU A 93 -0.57 -10.40 1.16
C LEU A 93 -1.95 -10.96 1.55
N ASN A 94 -2.82 -10.13 2.13
CA ASN A 94 -4.17 -10.56 2.53
C ASN A 94 -5.08 -10.96 1.34
N ARG A 95 -4.69 -10.69 0.08
CA ARG A 95 -5.43 -11.15 -1.12
C ARG A 95 -5.34 -12.66 -1.36
N GLU A 96 -4.38 -13.35 -0.75
CA GLU A 96 -4.31 -14.83 -0.76
C GLU A 96 -5.35 -15.45 0.18
N GLY A 97 -5.48 -14.91 1.40
CA GLY A 97 -6.48 -15.38 2.38
C GLY A 97 -7.92 -15.28 1.89
N ALA A 98 -8.21 -14.31 1.03
CA ALA A 98 -9.54 -14.16 0.40
C ALA A 98 -9.83 -15.21 -0.70
N GLN A 99 -8.81 -15.78 -1.34
CA GLN A 99 -9.00 -16.79 -2.41
C GLN A 99 -9.20 -18.20 -1.85
N SER A 100 -8.58 -18.51 -0.70
CA SER A 100 -8.73 -19.80 -0.01
C SER A 100 -10.05 -19.97 0.76
N GLY A 101 -10.90 -18.93 0.82
CA GLY A 101 -12.16 -18.92 1.58
C GLY A 101 -13.41 -19.40 0.82
N ALA A 102 -13.31 -19.66 -0.48
CA ALA A 102 -14.46 -20.00 -1.33
C ALA A 102 -14.86 -21.49 -1.29
N SER A 103 -15.13 -22.03 -0.10
CA SER A 103 -15.88 -23.30 0.02
C SER A 103 -17.38 -23.02 -0.06
N PRO A 104 -18.13 -23.62 -1.02
CA PRO A 104 -19.56 -23.37 -1.13
C PRO A 104 -20.29 -23.94 0.09
N GLN A 105 -20.98 -23.07 0.81
CA GLN A 105 -21.78 -23.44 1.97
C GLN A 105 -22.94 -24.34 1.51
N ALA A 106 -22.78 -25.65 1.74
CA ALA A 106 -23.83 -26.62 1.47
C ALA A 106 -25.07 -26.26 2.31
N ARG A 107 -26.19 -26.04 1.62
CA ARG A 107 -27.49 -25.85 2.29
C ARG A 107 -27.92 -27.20 2.88
N PRO A 108 -28.20 -27.30 4.19
CA PRO A 108 -29.00 -28.41 4.69
C PRO A 108 -30.44 -28.25 4.19
N SER A 109 -31.03 -29.37 3.75
CA SER A 109 -32.44 -29.49 3.36
C SER A 109 -33.37 -29.57 4.57
#